data_AF-A0A959M1D2-F1
#
_entry.id   AF-A0A959M1D2-F1
#
_cell.length_a   1.000
_cell.length_b   1.000
_cell.length_c   1.000
_cell.angle_alpha   90.00
_cell.angle_beta   90.00
_cell.angle_gamma   90.00
#
_symmetry.space_group_name_H-M   'P 1'
#
loop_
_entity.id
_entity.type
_entity.pdbx_description
1 polymer ?
#
loop_
_entity_poly.entity_id
_entity_poly.type
_entity_poly.pdbx_seq_one_letter_code
_entity_poly.pdbx_strand_id
1 'polypeptide(L)' 'THRDERMAYLHKSFPHYDWNKNKGYPTKAHREAILQYGITIHHRRSFRQLPGVEQGTLFS' A
#
# COMPACT_ATOMS: atom_id res chain seq x y z
N THR A 1 -2.12 -19.13 5.60
CA THR A 1 -1.96 -19.25 4.12
C THR A 1 -0.78 -18.40 3.69
N HIS A 2 -0.01 -18.80 2.66
CA HIS A 2 1.22 -18.10 2.21
C HIS A 2 1.07 -16.57 1.98
N ARG A 3 -0.15 -16.08 1.75
CA ARG A 3 -0.46 -14.64 1.63
C ARG A 3 -0.33 -13.88 2.95
N ASP A 4 -0.71 -14.46 4.09
CA ASP A 4 -0.67 -13.76 5.38
C ASP A 4 0.75 -13.53 5.87
N GLU A 5 1.62 -14.52 5.70
CA GLU A 5 3.05 -14.44 6.03
C GLU A 5 3.73 -13.36 5.18
N ARG A 6 3.43 -13.32 3.88
CA ARG A 6 3.93 -12.27 2.98
C ARG A 6 3.51 -10.88 3.46
N MET A 7 2.25 -10.71 3.87
CA MET A 7 1.74 -9.41 4.34
C MET A 7 2.38 -8.99 5.67
N ALA A 8 2.66 -9.94 6.56
CA ALA A 8 3.39 -9.68 7.80
C ALA A 8 4.86 -9.29 7.53
N TYR A 9 5.54 -9.99 6.60
CA TYR A 9 6.90 -9.64 6.17
C TYR A 9 6.95 -8.24 5.56
N LEU A 10 6.04 -7.96 4.65
CA LEU A 10 5.89 -6.66 4.02
C LEU A 10 5.67 -5.55 5.05
N HIS A 11 4.84 -5.79 6.08
CA HIS A 11 4.64 -4.82 7.17
C HIS A 11 5.91 -4.56 7.98
N LYS A 12 6.83 -5.54 8.13
CA LYS A 12 8.12 -5.29 8.78
C LYS A 12 8.97 -4.30 8.00
N SER A 13 8.98 -4.40 6.66
CA SER A 13 9.72 -3.48 5.80
C SER A 13 9.03 -2.13 5.60
N PHE A 14 7.69 -2.12 5.59
CA PHE A 14 6.90 -0.91 5.38
C PHE A 14 5.73 -0.83 6.40
N PRO A 15 6.05 -0.51 7.67
CA PRO A 15 5.06 -0.56 8.76
C PRO A 15 3.92 0.43 8.57
N HIS A 16 4.18 1.56 7.91
CA HIS A 16 3.22 2.64 7.67
C HIS A 16 2.00 2.21 6.84
N TYR A 17 2.14 1.18 6.01
CA TYR A 17 1.07 0.74 5.12
C TYR A 17 0.13 -0.29 5.75
N ASP A 18 0.38 -0.73 7.00
CA ASP A 18 -0.49 -1.61 7.78
C ASP A 18 -0.90 -2.91 7.05
N TRP A 19 0.01 -3.46 6.25
CA TRP A 19 -0.25 -4.64 5.40
C TRP A 19 -0.62 -5.89 6.20
N ASN A 20 -0.11 -6.06 7.41
CA ASN A 20 -0.49 -7.15 8.31
C ASN A 20 -1.99 -7.14 8.64
N LYS A 21 -2.63 -5.97 8.69
CA LYS A 21 -4.08 -5.82 8.95
C LYS A 21 -4.90 -5.70 7.68
N ASN A 22 -4.51 -4.84 6.75
CA ASN A 22 -5.31 -4.60 5.54
C ASN A 22 -5.09 -5.63 4.43
N LYS A 23 -4.08 -6.50 4.52
CA LYS A 23 -3.80 -7.57 3.54
C LYS A 23 -3.69 -7.10 2.08
N GLY A 24 -3.30 -5.84 1.88
CA GLY A 24 -3.17 -5.17 0.58
C GLY A 24 -4.47 -4.54 0.04
N TYR A 25 -5.55 -4.48 0.83
CA TYR A 25 -6.76 -3.75 0.47
C TYR A 25 -6.58 -2.24 0.71
N PRO A 26 -7.10 -1.37 -0.17
CA PRO A 26 -6.95 0.09 -0.08
C PRO A 26 -7.91 0.70 0.95
N THR A 27 -7.70 0.37 2.22
CA THR A 27 -8.40 0.97 3.36
C THR A 27 -8.02 2.44 3.51
N LYS A 28 -8.80 3.20 4.30
CA LYS A 28 -8.53 4.62 4.54
C LYS A 28 -7.09 4.86 5.04
N ALA A 29 -6.65 4.11 6.05
CA ALA A 29 -5.29 4.18 6.58
C ALA A 29 -4.23 3.82 5.52
N HIS A 30 -4.50 2.84 4.64
CA HIS A 30 -3.58 2.49 3.57
C HIS A 30 -3.43 3.62 2.54
N ARG A 31 -4.53 4.30 2.20
CA ARG A 31 -4.50 5.45 1.29
C ARG A 31 -3.78 6.64 1.90
N GLU A 32 -4.01 6.92 3.18
CA GLU A 32 -3.29 7.97 3.92
C GLU A 32 -1.78 7.70 3.92
N ALA A 33 -1.38 6.44 4.17
CA ALA A 33 0.02 6.04 4.06
C ALA A 33 0.58 6.21 2.63
N ILE A 34 -0.20 5.87 1.60
CA ILE A 34 0.22 6.11 0.21
C ILE A 34 0.34 7.61 -0.10
N LEU A 35 -0.53 8.46 0.45
CA LEU A 35 -0.44 9.91 0.26
C LEU A 35 0.78 10.50 0.97
N GLN A 36 1.14 9.97 2.14
CA GLN A 36 2.25 10.47 2.95
C GLN A 36 3.63 9.92 2.54
N TYR A 37 3.70 8.64 2.17
CA TYR A 37 4.95 7.91 1.88
C TYR A 37 5.06 7.47 0.41
N GLY A 38 4.00 7.65 -0.38
CA GLY A 38 3.93 7.25 -1.79
C GLY A 38 3.61 5.78 -2.03
N ILE A 39 3.59 5.39 -3.30
CA ILE A 39 3.43 3.98 -3.71
C ILE A 39 4.79 3.26 -3.71
N THR A 40 4.79 2.01 -3.26
CA THR A 40 5.95 1.11 -3.32
C THR A 40 5.82 0.12 -4.48
N ILE A 41 6.91 -0.58 -4.82
CA ILE A 41 6.92 -1.66 -5.85
C ILE A 41 5.92 -2.79 -5.57
N HIS A 42 5.48 -2.95 -4.31
CA HIS A 42 4.55 -3.99 -3.90
C HIS A 42 3.08 -3.61 -4.17
N HIS A 43 2.81 -2.34 -4.48
CA HIS A 43 1.47 -1.90 -4.85
C HIS A 43 1.16 -2.33 -6.29
N ARG A 44 -0.02 -2.90 -6.50
CA ARG A 44 -0.46 -3.31 -7.84
C ARG A 44 -0.88 -2.06 -8.62
N ARG A 45 -0.03 -1.62 -9.54
CA ARG A 45 -0.27 -0.45 -10.42
C ARG A 45 -1.53 -0.57 -11.29
N SER A 46 -1.99 -1.79 -11.56
CA SER A 46 -3.24 -2.03 -12.28
C SER A 46 -4.51 -1.78 -11.44
N PHE A 47 -4.38 -1.68 -10.11
CA PHE A 47 -5.50 -1.43 -9.22
C PHE A 47 -5.51 0.03 -8.79
N ARG A 48 -6.67 0.68 -8.84
CA ARG A 48 -6.83 2.07 -8.38
C ARG A 48 -6.65 2.16 -6.86
N GLN A 49 -5.46 2.57 -6.41
CA GLN A 49 -5.14 2.69 -4.98
C GLN A 49 -5.65 3.99 -4.37
N LEU A 50 -5.63 5.08 -5.15
CA LEU A 50 -6.15 6.39 -4.77
C LEU A 50 -7.29 6.81 -5.70
N PRO A 51 -8.41 7.35 -5.17
CA PRO A 51 -9.42 7.98 -6.00
C PRO A 51 -8.93 9.34 -6.50
N GLY A 52 -8.96 9.56 -7.82
CA GLY A 52 -8.71 10.89 -8.42
C GLY A 52 -7.25 11.35 -8.48
N VAL A 53 -6.28 10.48 -8.14
CA VAL A 53 -4.84 10.77 -8.29
C VAL A 53 -4.25 9.82 -9.32
N GLU A 54 -3.61 10.37 -10.36
CA GLU A 54 -2.80 9.60 -11.32
C GLU A 54 -1.71 8.82 -10.56
N GLN A 55 -1.66 7.51 -10.74
CA GLN A 55 -0.70 6.68 -10.01
C GLN A 55 0.72 6.91 -10.53
N GLY A 56 1.53 7.62 -9.76
CA GLY A 56 2.95 7.85 -10.07
C GLY A 56 3.37 9.31 -10.07
N THR A 57 2.47 10.26 -9.82
CA THR A 57 2.78 11.71 -9.79
C THR A 57 3.08 12.27 -8.40
N LEU A 58 3.04 11.45 -7.34
CA LEU A 58 3.19 11.92 -5.96
C LEU A 58 4.62 12.32 -5.57
N PHE A 59 5.61 12.08 -6.42
CA PHE A 59 6.98 12.58 -6.25
C PHE A 59 7.57 12.95 -7.62
N SER A 60 7.24 14.17 -8.08
CA SER A 60 8.05 14.93 -9.05
C SER A 60 8.58 16.17 -8.36
#